data_AF-A0AAW8LWA5-F1
#
_entry.id   AF-A0AAW8LWA5-F1
#
_cell.length_a   1.000
_cell.length_b   1.000
_cell.length_c   1.000
_cell.angle_alpha   90.00
_cell.angle_beta   90.00
_cell.angle_gamma   90.00
#
_symmetry.space_group_name_H-M   'P 1'
#
loop_
_entity.id
_entity.type
_entity.pdbx_description
1 polymer ?
#
loop_
_entity_poly.entity_id
_entity_poly.type
_entity_poly.pdbx_seq_one_letter_code
_entity_poly.pdbx_strand_id
1 'polypeptide(L)'
;MILWNATRGALLGFEPDRQLCAMLESETGIGATPTALATAELLNARLRRIALLAQGDDTEGARLVETFHSEGIDIVAGYNLGITDNLEAAQVSATDMEKAATRLASKSNADAILIWSTNLAGHTLSKALGTRLGVPVLDSTATGTFAALSHIARASAGSIGAQQISA
;
A
#
# COMPACT_ATOMS: atom_id res chain seq x y z
N MET A 1 13.33 -13.15 1.16
CA MET A 1 12.44 -12.31 2.00
C MET A 1 11.02 -12.84 1.89
N ILE A 2 10.18 -12.61 2.88
CA ILE A 2 8.77 -12.96 2.86
C ILE A 2 7.97 -11.66 2.72
N LEU A 3 7.17 -11.54 1.66
CA LEU A 3 6.19 -10.46 1.53
C LEU A 3 4.84 -10.96 2.03
N TRP A 4 4.40 -10.45 3.18
CA TRP A 4 3.03 -10.63 3.65
C TRP A 4 2.11 -9.66 2.89
N ASN A 5 1.64 -10.09 1.70
CA ASN A 5 0.86 -9.24 0.82
C ASN A 5 -0.61 -9.11 1.27
N ALA A 6 -0.81 -8.39 2.37
CA ALA A 6 -2.12 -8.08 2.90
C ALA A 6 -2.18 -6.62 3.40
N THR A 7 -3.36 -6.02 3.32
CA THR A 7 -3.65 -4.67 3.81
C THR A 7 -4.63 -4.64 4.98
N ARG A 8 -5.30 -5.77 5.27
CA ARG A 8 -6.33 -5.86 6.32
C ARG A 8 -5.78 -5.61 7.72
N GLY A 9 -4.48 -5.85 7.95
CA GLY A 9 -3.81 -5.57 9.21
C GLY A 9 -4.01 -4.12 9.68
N ALA A 10 -4.03 -3.15 8.76
CA ALA A 10 -4.25 -1.73 9.09
C ALA A 10 -5.60 -1.44 9.78
N LEU A 11 -6.62 -2.29 9.67
CA LEU A 11 -7.87 -2.13 10.42
C LEU A 11 -7.69 -2.43 11.92
N LEU A 12 -6.71 -3.27 12.26
CA LEU A 12 -6.29 -3.57 13.62
C LEU A 12 -5.24 -2.57 14.14
N GLY A 13 -4.77 -1.66 13.28
CA GLY A 13 -3.55 -0.88 13.47
C GLY A 13 -2.33 -1.57 12.87
N PHE A 14 -1.18 -0.89 12.81
CA PHE A 14 0.02 -1.43 12.18
C PHE A 14 0.87 -2.33 13.09
N GLU A 15 0.63 -2.32 14.40
CA GLU A 15 1.41 -3.12 15.36
C GLU A 15 1.30 -4.65 15.15
N PRO A 16 0.11 -5.23 14.88
CA PRO A 16 0.01 -6.66 14.56
C PRO A 16 0.85 -7.07 13.33
N ASP A 17 0.94 -6.22 12.32
CA ASP A 17 1.79 -6.47 11.14
C ASP A 17 3.28 -6.48 11.51
N ARG A 18 3.72 -5.60 12.43
CA ARG A 18 5.11 -5.57 12.95
C ARG A 18 5.43 -6.86 13.73
N GLN A 19 4.50 -7.30 14.59
CA GLN A 19 4.63 -8.54 15.37
C GLN A 19 4.68 -9.76 14.47
N LEU A 20 3.83 -9.83 13.44
CA LEU A 20 3.85 -10.91 12.45
C LEU A 20 5.21 -11.01 11.76
N CYS A 21 5.79 -9.88 11.34
CA CYS A 21 7.11 -9.89 10.71
C CYS A 21 8.19 -10.38 11.67
N ALA A 22 8.20 -9.91 12.92
CA ALA A 22 9.16 -10.36 13.93
C ALA A 22 9.06 -11.87 14.19
N MET A 23 7.84 -12.43 14.24
CA MET A 23 7.62 -13.87 14.36
C MET A 23 8.15 -14.64 13.14
N LEU A 24 7.80 -14.21 11.93
CA LEU A 24 8.28 -14.85 10.70
C LEU A 24 9.81 -14.85 10.62
N GLU A 25 10.45 -13.74 10.97
CA GLU A 25 11.90 -13.62 10.97
C GLU A 25 12.56 -14.51 12.03
N SER A 26 12.01 -14.56 13.24
CA SER A 26 12.51 -15.42 14.32
C SER A 26 12.42 -16.90 13.97
N GLU A 27 11.31 -17.34 13.35
CA GLU A 27 11.06 -18.75 13.03
C GLU A 27 11.80 -19.22 11.77
N THR A 28 11.97 -18.35 10.78
CA THR A 28 12.48 -18.74 9.46
C THR A 28 13.90 -18.25 9.16
N GLY A 29 14.38 -17.23 9.89
CA GLY A 29 15.61 -16.51 9.54
C GLY A 29 15.50 -15.69 8.24
N ILE A 30 14.32 -15.56 7.64
CA ILE A 30 14.08 -14.83 6.40
C ILE A 30 13.43 -13.49 6.73
N GLY A 31 14.06 -12.38 6.32
CA GLY A 31 13.48 -11.03 6.47
C GLY A 31 12.06 -10.92 5.91
N ALA A 32 11.17 -10.26 6.64
CA ALA A 32 9.75 -10.15 6.30
C ALA A 32 9.29 -8.68 6.17
N THR A 33 8.37 -8.42 5.26
CA THR A 33 7.69 -7.12 5.16
C THR A 33 6.21 -7.33 4.82
N PRO A 34 5.29 -6.57 5.44
CA PRO A 34 3.89 -6.59 5.04
C PRO A 34 3.60 -5.43 4.09
N THR A 35 2.67 -5.63 3.16
CA THR A 35 2.25 -4.59 2.21
C THR A 35 1.71 -3.35 2.92
N ALA A 36 0.98 -3.55 4.02
CA ALA A 36 0.45 -2.47 4.85
C ALA A 36 1.56 -1.52 5.37
N LEU A 37 2.57 -2.04 6.06
CA LEU A 37 3.69 -1.23 6.58
C LEU A 37 4.53 -0.65 5.45
N ALA A 38 4.85 -1.43 4.41
CA ALA A 38 5.64 -0.95 3.28
C ALA A 38 4.97 0.24 2.57
N THR A 39 3.63 0.23 2.52
CA THR A 39 2.87 1.36 1.98
C THR A 39 2.94 2.57 2.91
N ALA A 40 2.73 2.39 4.22
CA ALA A 40 2.84 3.48 5.18
C ALA A 40 4.24 4.13 5.18
N GLU A 41 5.31 3.33 5.14
CA GLU A 41 6.69 3.80 5.05
C GLU A 41 6.96 4.60 3.77
N LEU A 42 6.49 4.10 2.61
CA LEU A 42 6.62 4.81 1.34
C LEU A 42 5.93 6.17 1.38
N LEU A 43 4.72 6.21 1.93
CA LEU A 43 3.93 7.43 2.04
C LEU A 43 4.58 8.41 3.00
N ASN A 44 4.90 8.01 4.22
CA ASN A 44 5.50 8.89 5.21
C ASN A 44 6.82 9.53 4.71
N ALA A 45 7.59 8.82 3.88
CA ALA A 45 8.83 9.33 3.31
C ALA A 45 8.64 10.41 2.22
N ARG A 46 7.48 10.50 1.54
CA ARG A 46 7.32 11.29 0.31
C ARG A 46 5.98 11.99 0.12
N LEU A 47 4.91 11.47 0.70
CA LEU A 47 3.51 11.79 0.42
C LEU A 47 2.73 11.78 1.74
N ARG A 48 2.44 12.95 2.29
CA ARG A 48 1.81 13.06 3.62
C ARG A 48 0.31 13.23 3.56
N ARG A 49 -0.25 13.70 2.45
CA ARG A 49 -1.69 13.87 2.26
C ARG A 49 -2.15 13.01 1.10
N ILE A 50 -2.97 12.01 1.34
CA ILE A 50 -3.43 11.09 0.29
C ILE A 50 -4.95 11.12 0.17
N ALA A 51 -5.45 10.75 -1.00
CA ALA A 51 -6.82 10.32 -1.18
C ALA A 51 -6.86 8.79 -1.19
N LEU A 52 -7.83 8.19 -0.52
CA LEU A 52 -7.95 6.75 -0.35
C LEU A 52 -9.16 6.21 -1.12
N LEU A 53 -8.93 5.23 -2.00
CA LEU A 53 -9.97 4.36 -2.55
C LEU A 53 -9.86 3.02 -1.82
N ALA A 54 -10.82 2.73 -0.93
CA ALA A 54 -10.81 1.53 -0.11
C ALA A 54 -11.88 0.52 -0.55
N GLN A 55 -11.57 -0.77 -0.41
CA GLN A 55 -12.52 -1.86 -0.65
C GLN A 55 -13.70 -1.83 0.35
N GLY A 56 -13.41 -1.60 1.62
CA GLY A 56 -14.34 -1.75 2.74
C GLY A 56 -15.50 -0.75 2.76
N ASP A 57 -16.31 -0.83 3.81
CA ASP A 57 -17.38 0.11 4.09
C ASP A 57 -16.90 1.40 4.79
N ASP A 58 -17.83 2.28 5.14
CA ASP A 58 -17.51 3.55 5.80
C ASP A 58 -16.93 3.37 7.21
N THR A 59 -17.26 2.27 7.89
CA THR A 59 -16.71 1.96 9.22
C THR A 59 -15.24 1.56 9.11
N GLU A 60 -14.93 0.65 8.18
CA GLU A 60 -13.55 0.28 7.86
C GLU A 60 -12.77 1.48 7.32
N GLY A 61 -13.39 2.31 6.47
CA GLY A 61 -12.79 3.55 5.96
C GLY A 61 -12.40 4.54 7.06
N ALA A 62 -13.30 4.81 8.01
CA ALA A 62 -13.01 5.67 9.17
C ALA A 62 -11.86 5.11 10.02
N ARG A 63 -11.82 3.78 10.21
CA ARG A 63 -10.74 3.12 10.93
C ARG A 63 -9.39 3.28 10.21
N LEU A 64 -9.37 3.18 8.88
CA LEU A 64 -8.15 3.43 8.10
C LEU A 64 -7.67 4.88 8.25
N VAL A 65 -8.57 5.86 8.29
CA VAL A 65 -8.19 7.27 8.56
C VAL A 65 -7.41 7.39 9.88
N GLU A 66 -7.93 6.81 10.96
CA GLU A 66 -7.26 6.81 12.27
C GLU A 66 -5.89 6.13 12.21
N THR A 67 -5.82 4.93 11.61
CA THR A 67 -4.58 4.16 11.54
C THR A 67 -3.50 4.87 10.73
N PHE A 68 -3.82 5.39 9.55
CA PHE A 68 -2.85 6.12 8.73
C PHE A 68 -2.40 7.42 9.40
N HIS A 69 -3.32 8.14 10.07
CA HIS A 69 -2.97 9.35 10.80
C HIS A 69 -1.96 9.07 11.92
N SER A 70 -2.06 7.91 12.59
CA SER A 70 -1.08 7.50 13.61
C SER A 70 0.35 7.29 13.07
N GLU A 71 0.50 7.07 11.77
CA GLU A 71 1.79 6.99 11.06
C GLU A 71 2.17 8.32 10.38
N GLY A 72 1.46 9.41 10.67
CA GLY A 72 1.75 10.75 10.14
C GLY A 72 1.26 11.00 8.70
N ILE A 73 0.30 10.20 8.23
CA ILE A 73 -0.30 10.27 6.90
C ILE A 73 -1.76 10.71 7.02
N ASP A 74 -2.10 11.82 6.39
CA ASP A 74 -3.45 12.38 6.37
C ASP A 74 -4.24 11.87 5.16
N ILE A 75 -5.33 11.14 5.41
CA ILE A 75 -6.30 10.82 4.36
C ILE A 75 -7.25 12.02 4.22
N VAL A 76 -7.04 12.83 3.17
CA VAL A 76 -7.78 14.09 2.95
C VAL A 76 -9.06 13.91 2.12
N ALA A 77 -9.23 12.75 1.49
CA ALA A 77 -10.47 12.33 0.85
C ALA A 77 -10.56 10.81 0.79
N GLY A 78 -11.76 10.26 0.97
CA GLY A 78 -12.02 8.81 0.94
C GLY A 78 -13.14 8.44 -0.02
N TYR A 79 -13.00 7.27 -0.66
CA TYR A 79 -14.06 6.58 -1.38
C TYR A 79 -14.06 5.11 -0.97
N ASN A 80 -15.12 4.69 -0.28
CA ASN A 80 -15.29 3.32 0.20
C ASN A 80 -16.22 2.58 -0.75
N LEU A 81 -15.81 1.41 -1.24
CA LEU A 81 -16.60 0.60 -2.17
C LEU A 81 -17.75 -0.16 -1.48
N GLY A 82 -17.66 -0.36 -0.17
CA GLY A 82 -18.66 -1.11 0.60
C GLY A 82 -18.61 -2.62 0.38
N ILE A 83 -17.47 -3.15 -0.07
CA ILE A 83 -17.31 -4.56 -0.46
C ILE A 83 -16.56 -5.30 0.66
N THR A 84 -17.23 -6.25 1.30
CA THR A 84 -16.60 -7.09 2.33
C THR A 84 -16.04 -8.39 1.79
N ASP A 85 -16.54 -8.86 0.64
CA ASP A 85 -16.11 -10.11 0.02
C ASP A 85 -14.92 -9.91 -0.92
N ASN A 86 -13.88 -10.73 -0.76
CA ASN A 86 -12.65 -10.58 -1.54
C ASN A 86 -12.81 -11.01 -3.00
N LEU A 87 -13.69 -11.98 -3.29
CA LEU A 87 -13.96 -12.41 -4.65
C LEU A 87 -14.73 -11.32 -5.40
N GLU A 88 -15.71 -10.70 -4.76
CA GLU A 88 -16.41 -9.52 -5.28
C GLU A 88 -15.45 -8.35 -5.53
N ALA A 89 -14.54 -8.07 -4.59
CA ALA A 89 -13.53 -7.02 -4.77
C ALA A 89 -12.65 -7.26 -6.00
N ALA A 90 -12.28 -8.52 -6.27
CA ALA A 90 -11.51 -8.89 -7.46
C ALA A 90 -12.27 -8.69 -8.79
N GLN A 91 -13.60 -8.55 -8.75
CA GLN A 91 -14.43 -8.27 -9.94
C GLN A 91 -14.69 -6.78 -10.17
N VAL A 92 -14.21 -5.89 -9.29
CA VAL A 92 -14.37 -4.44 -9.48
C VAL A 92 -13.65 -4.03 -10.77
N SER A 93 -14.42 -3.41 -11.69
CA SER A 93 -13.90 -3.06 -13.00
C SER A 93 -12.87 -1.92 -12.94
N ALA A 94 -11.92 -1.93 -13.88
CA ALA A 94 -10.98 -0.81 -14.04
C ALA A 94 -11.73 0.53 -14.24
N THR A 95 -12.82 0.52 -15.01
CA THR A 95 -13.68 1.68 -15.24
C THR A 95 -14.25 2.26 -13.94
N ASP A 96 -14.69 1.42 -13.01
CA ASP A 96 -15.29 1.91 -11.76
C ASP A 96 -14.22 2.41 -10.78
N MET A 97 -13.06 1.76 -10.71
CA MET A 97 -11.90 2.29 -10.00
C MET A 97 -11.45 3.65 -10.58
N GLU A 98 -11.39 3.79 -11.90
CA GLU A 98 -11.04 5.04 -12.57
C GLU A 98 -12.04 6.16 -12.27
N LYS A 99 -13.34 5.88 -12.27
CA LYS A 99 -14.38 6.86 -11.89
C LYS A 99 -14.20 7.31 -10.44
N ALA A 100 -14.01 6.37 -9.52
CA ALA A 100 -13.82 6.66 -8.10
C ALA A 100 -12.54 7.50 -7.87
N ALA A 101 -11.41 7.11 -8.48
CA ALA A 101 -10.17 7.86 -8.39
C ALA A 101 -10.26 9.25 -9.04
N THR A 102 -10.95 9.39 -10.18
CA THR A 102 -11.21 10.70 -10.80
C THR A 102 -12.05 11.60 -9.89
N ARG A 103 -13.04 11.03 -9.19
CA ARG A 103 -13.84 11.76 -8.19
C ARG A 103 -13.02 12.19 -6.98
N LEU A 104 -12.03 11.40 -6.56
CA LEU A 104 -11.11 11.76 -5.48
C LEU A 104 -10.17 12.91 -5.90
N ALA A 105 -9.63 12.84 -7.11
CA ALA A 105 -8.77 13.89 -7.65
C ALA A 105 -9.49 15.24 -7.77
N SER A 106 -10.77 15.26 -8.13
CA SER A 106 -11.53 16.51 -8.27
C SER A 106 -11.95 17.15 -6.95
N LYS A 107 -11.92 16.39 -5.85
CA LYS A 107 -12.43 16.83 -4.53
C LYS A 107 -11.34 17.12 -3.51
N SER A 108 -10.07 16.85 -3.84
CA SER A 108 -8.98 16.96 -2.89
C SER A 108 -7.73 17.54 -3.55
N ASN A 109 -6.92 18.20 -2.73
CA ASN A 109 -5.55 18.56 -3.10
C ASN A 109 -4.59 17.51 -2.55
N ALA A 110 -4.84 16.22 -2.81
CA ALA A 110 -4.02 15.13 -2.33
C ALA A 110 -2.71 15.03 -3.12
N ASP A 111 -1.64 14.62 -2.44
CA ASP A 111 -0.32 14.41 -3.03
C ASP A 111 -0.28 13.12 -3.87
N ALA A 112 -1.17 12.16 -3.56
CA ALA A 112 -1.38 10.93 -4.31
C ALA A 112 -2.77 10.32 -4.04
N ILE A 113 -3.19 9.41 -4.90
CA ILE A 113 -4.34 8.52 -4.69
C ILE A 113 -3.82 7.13 -4.38
N LEU A 114 -4.29 6.52 -3.30
CA LEU A 114 -3.98 5.15 -2.92
C LEU A 114 -5.20 4.25 -3.13
N ILE A 115 -5.04 3.23 -3.97
CA ILE A 115 -5.97 2.11 -4.12
C ILE A 115 -5.61 1.06 -3.07
N TRP A 116 -6.51 0.88 -2.11
CA TRP A 116 -6.29 0.13 -0.88
C TRP A 116 -7.13 -1.14 -0.82
N SER A 117 -6.49 -2.23 -1.23
CA SER A 117 -6.85 -3.62 -1.02
C SER A 117 -5.92 -4.45 -1.90
N THR A 118 -5.48 -5.61 -1.42
CA THR A 118 -4.70 -6.52 -2.25
C THR A 118 -5.54 -7.30 -3.26
N ASN A 119 -6.87 -7.20 -3.18
CA ASN A 119 -7.82 -7.84 -4.10
C ASN A 119 -8.33 -6.88 -5.19
N LEU A 120 -8.05 -5.58 -5.09
CA LEU A 120 -8.37 -4.63 -6.16
C LEU A 120 -7.26 -4.64 -7.21
N ALA A 121 -7.62 -4.72 -8.49
CA ALA A 121 -6.66 -4.75 -9.60
C ALA A 121 -6.13 -3.34 -9.97
N GLY A 122 -5.81 -2.50 -8.98
CA GLY A 122 -5.38 -1.10 -9.18
C GLY A 122 -4.07 -0.96 -9.93
N HIS A 123 -3.19 -1.97 -9.87
CA HIS A 123 -1.93 -2.01 -10.62
C HIS A 123 -2.13 -1.87 -12.13
N THR A 124 -3.26 -2.32 -12.68
CA THR A 124 -3.56 -2.30 -14.11
C THR A 124 -3.73 -0.88 -14.67
N LEU A 125 -4.15 0.08 -13.85
CA LEU A 125 -4.49 1.45 -14.27
C LEU A 125 -3.59 2.53 -13.68
N SER A 126 -2.83 2.23 -12.62
CA SER A 126 -2.07 3.21 -11.82
C SER A 126 -1.24 4.21 -12.64
N LYS A 127 -0.41 3.72 -13.59
CA LYS A 127 0.47 4.60 -14.38
C LYS A 127 -0.30 5.49 -15.35
N ALA A 128 -1.24 4.92 -16.11
CA ALA A 128 -2.01 5.65 -17.12
C ALA A 128 -2.94 6.66 -16.46
N LEU A 129 -3.63 6.25 -15.39
CA LEU A 129 -4.52 7.12 -14.64
C LEU A 129 -3.75 8.25 -13.95
N GLY A 130 -2.62 7.95 -13.29
CA GLY A 130 -1.83 8.99 -12.65
C GLY A 130 -1.30 10.05 -13.62
N THR A 131 -0.88 9.63 -14.82
CA THR A 131 -0.50 10.56 -15.90
C THR A 131 -1.68 11.45 -16.32
N ARG A 132 -2.87 10.86 -16.46
CA ARG A 132 -4.10 11.58 -16.86
C ARG A 132 -4.58 12.55 -15.80
N LEU A 133 -4.47 12.21 -14.52
CA LEU A 133 -4.93 13.03 -13.40
C LEU A 133 -3.89 14.04 -12.90
N GLY A 134 -2.62 13.90 -13.30
CA GLY A 134 -1.54 14.77 -12.83
C GLY A 134 -1.12 14.53 -11.38
N VAL A 135 -1.63 13.47 -10.76
CA VAL A 135 -1.26 13.03 -9.39
C VAL A 135 -0.91 11.54 -9.40
N PRO A 136 0.11 11.10 -8.64
CA PRO A 136 0.43 9.68 -8.52
C PRO A 136 -0.78 8.85 -8.09
N VAL A 137 -0.98 7.70 -8.75
CA VAL A 137 -1.94 6.67 -8.32
C VAL A 137 -1.12 5.46 -7.91
N LEU A 138 -1.28 5.04 -6.67
CA LEU A 138 -0.56 3.93 -6.05
C LEU A 138 -1.53 2.77 -5.85
N ASP A 139 -1.05 1.56 -6.14
CA ASP A 139 -1.72 0.31 -5.80
C ASP A 139 -0.98 -0.36 -4.65
N SER A 140 -1.70 -0.75 -3.60
CA SER A 140 -1.08 -1.34 -2.41
C SER A 140 -0.31 -2.64 -2.72
N THR A 141 -0.88 -3.56 -3.50
CA THR A 141 -0.18 -4.80 -3.92
C THR A 141 1.12 -4.51 -4.66
N ALA A 142 1.08 -3.61 -5.64
CA ALA A 142 2.26 -3.20 -6.39
C ALA A 142 3.29 -2.54 -5.47
N THR A 143 2.84 -1.69 -4.55
CA THR A 143 3.69 -1.01 -3.57
C THR A 143 4.45 -2.01 -2.70
N GLY A 144 3.76 -2.96 -2.09
CA GLY A 144 4.39 -4.02 -1.29
C GLY A 144 5.35 -4.88 -2.12
N THR A 145 4.97 -5.22 -3.36
CA THR A 145 5.83 -5.99 -4.28
C THR A 145 7.12 -5.26 -4.61
N PHE A 146 7.05 -3.97 -4.96
CA PHE A 146 8.25 -3.18 -5.25
C PHE A 146 9.12 -2.92 -4.03
N ALA A 147 8.52 -2.75 -2.85
CA ALA A 147 9.27 -2.68 -1.60
C ALA A 147 10.07 -3.97 -1.39
N ALA A 148 9.43 -5.13 -1.50
CA ALA A 148 10.08 -6.43 -1.36
C ALA A 148 11.25 -6.62 -2.36
N LEU A 149 11.03 -6.31 -3.64
CA LEU A 149 12.07 -6.36 -4.66
C LEU A 149 13.24 -5.41 -4.36
N SER A 150 12.94 -4.21 -3.88
CA SER A 150 13.96 -3.22 -3.53
C SER A 150 14.83 -3.67 -2.35
N HIS A 151 14.23 -4.32 -1.35
CA HIS A 151 14.98 -4.92 -0.25
C HIS A 151 15.92 -6.03 -0.72
N ILE A 152 15.45 -6.92 -1.61
CA ILE A 152 16.29 -7.98 -2.19
C ILE A 152 17.45 -7.37 -2.97
N ALA A 153 17.18 -6.37 -3.81
CA ALA A 153 18.21 -5.71 -4.61
C ALA A 153 19.31 -5.06 -3.75
N ARG A 154 18.93 -4.38 -2.66
CA ARG A 154 19.90 -3.79 -1.71
C ARG A 154 20.74 -4.84 -0.99
N ALA A 155 20.14 -5.94 -0.57
CA ALA A 155 20.88 -7.05 0.07
C ALA A 155 21.93 -7.64 -0.88
N SER A 156 21.58 -7.81 -2.16
CA SER A 156 22.51 -8.29 -3.20
C SER A 156 23.61 -7.28 -3.54
N ALA A 157 23.34 -5.98 -3.50
CA ALA A 157 24.37 -4.96 -3.73
C ALA A 157 25.38 -4.88 -2.57
N GLY A 158 24.92 -5.06 -1.33
CA GLY A 158 25.78 -5.09 -0.14
C GLY A 158 26.70 -6.30 -0.07
N SER A 159 26.26 -7.47 -0.58
CA SER A 159 27.09 -8.68 -0.62
C SER A 159 28.21 -8.59 -1.67
N ILE A 160 27.97 -7.93 -2.81
CA ILE A 160 29.00 -7.68 -3.84
C ILE A 160 30.07 -6.71 -3.34
N GLY A 161 29.67 -5.64 -2.63
CA GLY A 161 30.61 -4.67 -2.06
C GLY A 161 31.50 -5.26 -0.96
N ALA A 162 30.97 -6.16 -0.13
CA ALA A 162 31.75 -6.83 0.92
C ALA A 162 32.76 -7.86 0.37
N GLN A 163 32.49 -8.45 -0.80
CA GLN A 163 33.42 -9.37 -1.48
C GLN A 163 34.58 -8.68 -2.20
N GLN A 164 34.51 -7.36 -2.44
CA GLN A 164 35.58 -6.60 -3.10
C GLN A 164 36.59 -5.96 -2.14
N ILE A 165 36.39 -6.04 -0.82
CA ILE A 165 37.28 -5.44 0.20
C ILE A 165 38.23 -6.49 0.81
N SER A 166 38.09 -7.76 0.45
CA SER A 166 38.86 -8.89 0.97
C SER A 166 39.87 -9.48 -0.03
N ALA A 167 40.34 -8.69 -1.00
CA ALA A 167 41.41 -9.05 -1.94
C ALA A 167 42.72 -8.31 -1.65
#